data_AF-A0A7S4I863-F1
#
_entry.id   AF-A0A7S4I863-F1
#
_cell.length_a   1.000
_cell.length_b   1.000
_cell.length_c   1.000
_cell.angle_alpha   90.00
_cell.angle_beta   90.00
_cell.angle_gamma   90.00
#
_symmetry.space_group_name_H-M   'P 1'
#
loop_
_entity.id
_entity.type
_entity.pdbx_description
1 polymer ?
#
loop_
_entity_poly.entity_id
_entity_poly.type
_entity_poly.pdbx_seq_one_letter_code
_entity_poly.pdbx_strand_id
1 'polypeptide(L)'
;IQGTECVVIGFLLLAIWYREKPRRHPVQFCADNSKSIVLALTTHSLVIVITAALGDVTNAHCDAGGSGGVSLHPGAQPCDWYLVTFLMDDLVGVPLTLVLYVASARLAARVASLEPLSRVGDYEARRDSATGMQPPSSNGQRVLRWAAQVTHWIGCALVARALETGLLFALLHPLMRVANGLGWWACTSGEVLAKQWINLMVLPIGLDAIQFTVQNYVFDGREWAHDGEQASKRSSANTEPIILETSAASTAAPIAEQ
;
A
#
# COMPACT_ATOMS: atom_id res chain seq x y z
N ILE A 1 6.79 -18.52 23.14
CA ILE A 1 7.01 -17.59 22.01
C ILE A 1 5.67 -17.26 21.34
N GLN A 2 4.93 -18.25 20.82
CA GLN A 2 3.59 -18.04 20.22
C GLN A 2 2.55 -17.30 21.10
N GLY A 3 2.62 -17.42 22.44
CA GLY A 3 1.66 -16.76 23.34
C GLY A 3 1.87 -15.24 23.47
N THR A 4 3.11 -14.76 23.45
CA THR A 4 3.43 -13.33 23.64
C THR A 4 3.15 -12.52 22.38
N GLU A 5 3.36 -13.10 21.20
CA GLU A 5 3.10 -12.47 19.90
C GLU A 5 1.60 -12.17 19.71
N CYS A 6 0.74 -13.15 20.03
CA CYS A 6 -0.72 -12.96 19.98
C CYS A 6 -1.20 -11.85 20.91
N VAL A 7 -0.57 -11.67 22.08
CA VAL A 7 -0.92 -10.62 23.04
C VAL A 7 -0.50 -9.25 22.54
N VAL A 8 0.70 -9.10 21.96
CA VAL A 8 1.18 -7.83 21.40
C VAL A 8 0.36 -7.43 20.18
N ILE A 9 0.10 -8.35 19.26
CA ILE A 9 -0.76 -8.12 18.09
C ILE A 9 -2.17 -7.76 18.55
N GLY A 10 -2.73 -8.52 19.50
CA GLY A 10 -4.05 -8.25 20.07
C GLY A 10 -4.15 -6.87 20.72
N PHE A 11 -3.12 -6.47 21.48
CA PHE A 11 -3.07 -5.14 22.10
C PHE A 11 -2.94 -4.02 21.08
N LEU A 12 -2.10 -4.17 20.05
CA LEU A 12 -1.96 -3.20 18.96
C LEU A 12 -3.26 -3.04 18.18
N LEU A 13 -3.93 -4.15 17.83
CA LEU A 13 -5.23 -4.12 17.16
C LEU A 13 -6.29 -3.44 18.04
N LEU A 14 -6.27 -3.69 19.35
CA LEU A 14 -7.17 -3.05 20.31
C LEU A 14 -6.90 -1.54 20.44
N ALA A 15 -5.63 -1.13 20.45
CA ALA A 15 -5.21 0.26 20.52
C ALA A 15 -5.58 1.03 19.24
N ILE A 16 -5.37 0.42 18.07
CA ILE A 16 -5.80 0.97 16.77
C ILE A 16 -7.32 1.11 16.76
N TRP A 17 -8.05 0.05 17.13
CA TRP A 17 -9.50 0.08 17.24
C TRP A 17 -10.02 1.19 18.18
N TYR A 18 -9.36 1.39 19.32
CA TYR A 18 -9.74 2.42 20.27
C TYR A 18 -9.50 3.84 19.72
N ARG A 19 -8.44 4.05 18.93
CA ARG A 19 -8.19 5.34 18.25
C ARG A 19 -9.11 5.57 17.05
N GLU A 20 -9.59 4.52 16.40
CA GLU A 20 -10.46 4.63 15.22
C GLU A 20 -11.94 4.83 15.55
N LYS A 21 -12.40 4.60 16.79
CA LYS A 21 -13.79 4.90 17.18
C LYS A 21 -14.05 6.41 17.15
N PRO A 22 -15.12 6.91 16.47
CA PRO A 22 -16.34 6.19 16.05
C PRO A 22 -16.45 5.86 14.54
N ARG A 23 -15.36 5.72 13.78
CA ARG A 23 -15.39 5.83 12.30
C ARG A 23 -15.80 4.60 11.49
N ARG A 24 -15.68 3.35 11.97
CA ARG A 24 -15.92 2.13 11.15
C ARG A 24 -16.75 1.06 11.89
N HIS A 25 -17.61 0.36 11.15
CA HIS A 25 -18.37 -0.79 11.69
C HIS A 25 -17.43 -1.99 11.93
N PRO A 26 -17.61 -2.79 13.01
CA PRO A 26 -16.69 -3.88 13.35
C PRO A 26 -16.41 -4.86 12.21
N VAL A 27 -17.43 -5.18 11.41
CA VAL A 27 -17.30 -6.09 10.26
C VAL A 27 -16.37 -5.52 9.18
N GLN A 28 -16.49 -4.22 8.87
CA GLN A 28 -15.63 -3.57 7.88
C GLN A 28 -14.19 -3.50 8.39
N PHE A 29 -14.01 -3.15 9.67
CA PHE A 29 -12.71 -3.15 10.31
C PHE A 29 -12.03 -4.52 10.23
N CYS A 30 -12.72 -5.60 10.58
CA CYS A 30 -12.18 -6.96 10.46
C CYS A 30 -11.85 -7.30 9.00
N ALA A 31 -12.72 -6.94 8.06
CA ALA A 31 -12.50 -7.21 6.64
C ALA A 31 -11.34 -6.41 6.05
N ASP A 32 -11.08 -5.18 6.48
CA ASP A 32 -9.95 -4.37 6.02
C ASP A 32 -8.64 -4.86 6.65
N ASN A 33 -8.63 -5.15 7.95
CA ASN A 33 -7.45 -5.70 8.63
C ASN A 33 -7.08 -7.09 8.08
N SER A 34 -8.05 -7.91 7.66
CA SER A 34 -7.74 -9.21 7.05
C SER A 34 -6.99 -9.06 5.72
N LYS A 35 -7.22 -7.99 4.94
CA LYS A 35 -6.43 -7.71 3.72
C LYS A 35 -4.98 -7.42 4.07
N SER A 36 -4.77 -6.60 5.09
CA SER A 36 -3.44 -6.27 5.60
C SER A 36 -2.68 -7.50 6.10
N ILE A 37 -3.37 -8.42 6.79
CA ILE A 37 -2.80 -9.70 7.22
C ILE A 37 -2.40 -10.56 6.02
N VAL A 38 -3.30 -10.73 5.04
CA VAL A 38 -3.02 -11.53 3.83
C VAL A 38 -1.84 -10.95 3.05
N LEU A 39 -1.78 -9.64 2.92
CA LEU A 39 -0.66 -8.94 2.29
C LEU A 39 0.64 -9.15 3.06
N ALA A 40 0.64 -8.98 4.37
CA ALA A 40 1.82 -9.18 5.21
C ALA A 40 2.34 -10.61 5.05
N LEU A 41 1.47 -11.62 5.17
CA LEU A 41 1.85 -13.02 4.95
C LEU A 41 2.46 -13.25 3.56
N THR A 42 1.87 -12.65 2.52
CA THR A 42 2.35 -12.80 1.14
C THR A 42 3.73 -12.15 0.96
N THR A 43 3.89 -10.91 1.41
CA THR A 43 5.13 -10.13 1.26
C THR A 43 6.26 -10.71 2.09
N HIS A 44 6.02 -11.08 3.35
CA HIS A 44 7.01 -11.75 4.19
C HIS A 44 7.46 -13.10 3.60
N SER A 45 6.53 -13.89 3.06
CA SER A 45 6.89 -15.15 2.39
C SER A 45 7.78 -14.91 1.16
N LEU A 46 7.51 -13.87 0.37
CA LEU A 46 8.35 -13.49 -0.76
C LEU A 46 9.72 -13.01 -0.31
N VAL A 47 9.82 -12.18 0.73
CA VAL A 47 11.09 -11.73 1.29
C VAL A 47 11.95 -12.91 1.73
N ILE A 48 11.36 -13.92 2.38
CA ILE A 48 12.09 -15.14 2.77
C ILE A 48 12.65 -15.87 1.53
N VAL A 49 11.83 -16.05 0.50
CA VAL A 49 12.24 -16.73 -0.74
C VAL A 49 13.34 -15.94 -1.47
N ILE A 50 13.18 -14.63 -1.60
CA ILE A 50 14.15 -13.73 -2.24
C ILE A 50 15.46 -13.73 -1.45
N THR A 51 15.39 -13.67 -0.12
CA THR A 51 16.56 -13.72 0.77
C THR A 51 17.34 -15.03 0.57
N ALA A 52 16.65 -16.16 0.54
CA ALA A 52 17.29 -17.46 0.31
C ALA A 52 17.99 -17.51 -1.06
N ALA A 53 17.30 -17.07 -2.11
CA ALA A 53 17.86 -17.02 -3.47
C ALA A 53 19.06 -16.07 -3.57
N LEU A 54 18.99 -14.89 -2.93
CA LEU A 54 20.09 -13.93 -2.88
C LEU A 54 21.30 -14.49 -2.11
N GLY A 55 21.05 -15.23 -1.03
CA GLY A 55 22.10 -15.93 -0.29
C GLY A 55 22.87 -16.90 -1.18
N ASP A 56 22.15 -17.75 -1.92
CA ASP A 56 22.74 -18.71 -2.85
C ASP A 56 23.53 -18.03 -3.97
N VAL A 57 22.97 -16.98 -4.59
CA VAL A 57 23.66 -16.22 -5.64
C VAL A 57 24.90 -15.51 -5.10
N THR A 58 24.83 -14.93 -3.90
CA THR A 58 25.96 -14.23 -3.28
C THR A 58 27.09 -15.20 -2.98
N ASN A 59 26.78 -16.39 -2.45
CA ASN A 59 27.77 -17.43 -2.19
C ASN A 59 28.45 -17.87 -3.48
N ALA A 60 27.67 -18.19 -4.52
CA ALA A 60 28.21 -18.57 -5.83
C ALA A 60 29.08 -17.46 -6.45
N HIS A 61 28.68 -16.19 -6.29
CA HIS A 61 29.45 -15.04 -6.79
C HIS A 61 30.77 -14.85 -6.03
N CYS A 62 30.78 -15.13 -4.73
CA CYS A 62 32.00 -15.11 -3.92
C CYS A 62 32.95 -16.25 -4.29
N ASP A 63 32.42 -17.46 -4.46
CA ASP A 63 33.20 -18.64 -4.84
C ASP A 63 33.85 -18.48 -6.23
N ALA A 64 33.18 -17.77 -7.14
CA ALA A 64 33.72 -17.42 -8.46
C ALA A 64 34.79 -16.31 -8.43
N GLY A 65 35.17 -15.80 -7.24
CA GLY A 65 36.10 -14.68 -7.09
C GLY A 65 35.51 -13.32 -7.51
N GLY A 66 34.20 -13.26 -7.76
CA GLY A 66 33.49 -12.07 -8.22
C GLY A 66 33.24 -11.04 -7.13
N SER A 67 33.59 -11.32 -5.87
CA SER A 67 33.25 -10.46 -4.72
C SER A 67 33.93 -9.08 -4.71
N GLY A 68 34.82 -8.80 -5.66
CA GLY A 68 35.52 -7.51 -5.75
C GLY A 68 36.39 -7.22 -4.53
N GLY A 69 36.95 -8.27 -3.92
CA GLY A 69 37.77 -8.18 -2.69
C GLY A 69 36.96 -8.15 -1.39
N VAL A 70 35.64 -8.32 -1.44
CA VAL A 70 34.80 -8.44 -0.24
C VAL A 70 34.75 -9.91 0.17
N SER A 71 35.55 -10.29 1.16
CA SER A 71 35.35 -11.58 1.85
C SER A 71 34.11 -11.46 2.72
N LEU A 72 33.08 -12.28 2.45
CA LEU A 72 31.97 -12.42 3.40
C LEU A 72 32.55 -12.81 4.75
N HIS A 73 32.14 -12.11 5.81
CA HIS A 73 32.51 -12.55 7.14
C HIS A 73 31.96 -13.98 7.29
N PRO A 74 32.69 -14.95 7.87
CA PRO A 74 32.15 -16.29 8.13
C PRO A 74 30.89 -16.30 9.03
N GLY A 75 30.47 -15.12 9.53
CA GLY A 75 29.23 -14.86 10.26
C GLY A 75 28.26 -13.88 9.58
N ALA A 76 28.46 -13.53 8.31
CA ALA A 76 27.43 -12.92 7.46
C ALA A 76 26.35 -13.98 7.23
N GLN A 77 25.47 -14.09 8.21
CA GLN A 77 24.50 -15.17 8.29
C GLN A 77 23.29 -14.82 7.44
N PRO A 78 22.48 -15.81 7.02
CA PRO A 78 21.21 -15.57 6.32
C PRO A 78 20.31 -14.52 7.00
N CYS A 79 20.45 -14.30 8.32
CA CYS A 79 19.73 -13.26 9.06
C CYS A 79 20.17 -11.82 8.74
N ASP A 80 21.40 -11.58 8.25
CA ASP A 80 21.85 -10.26 7.78
C ASP A 80 21.23 -9.92 6.44
N TRP A 81 21.26 -10.89 5.52
CA TRP A 81 20.60 -10.77 4.22
C TRP A 81 19.09 -10.63 4.35
N TYR A 82 18.49 -11.31 5.32
CA TYR A 82 17.08 -11.11 5.64
C TYR A 82 16.82 -9.67 6.05
N LEU A 83 17.60 -9.11 6.98
CA LEU A 83 17.42 -7.72 7.41
C LEU A 83 17.64 -6.73 6.25
N VAL A 84 18.65 -6.94 5.41
CA VAL A 84 18.89 -6.07 4.23
C VAL A 84 17.73 -6.13 3.25
N THR A 85 17.24 -7.34 2.95
CA THR A 85 16.09 -7.54 2.06
C THR A 85 14.85 -6.91 2.66
N PHE A 86 14.61 -7.10 3.96
CA PHE A 86 13.49 -6.50 4.69
C PHE A 86 13.56 -4.95 4.71
N LEU A 87 14.73 -4.36 4.91
CA LEU A 87 14.91 -2.91 4.86
C LEU A 87 14.65 -2.36 3.46
N MET A 88 15.10 -3.05 2.41
CA MET A 88 14.80 -2.69 1.02
C MET A 88 13.30 -2.83 0.72
N ASP A 89 12.68 -3.86 1.28
CA ASP A 89 11.25 -4.14 1.16
C ASP A 89 10.43 -2.98 1.74
N ASP A 90 10.76 -2.54 2.95
CA ASP A 90 10.07 -1.44 3.64
C ASP A 90 10.37 -0.06 3.00
N LEU A 91 11.63 0.20 2.61
CA LEU A 91 12.03 1.51 2.07
C LEU A 91 11.67 1.72 0.60
N VAL A 92 11.65 0.66 -0.20
CA VAL A 92 11.44 0.75 -1.65
C VAL A 92 10.17 0.04 -2.05
N GLY A 93 10.03 -1.24 -1.71
CA GLY A 93 8.95 -2.04 -2.27
C GLY A 93 7.57 -1.72 -1.67
N VAL A 94 7.48 -1.29 -0.40
CA VAL A 94 6.21 -0.80 0.18
C VAL A 94 5.77 0.52 -0.45
N PRO A 95 6.62 1.58 -0.52
CA PRO A 95 6.27 2.79 -1.27
C PRO A 95 5.90 2.50 -2.72
N LEU A 96 6.62 1.61 -3.39
CA LEU A 96 6.33 1.21 -4.77
C LEU A 96 4.97 0.52 -4.87
N THR A 97 4.64 -0.38 -3.94
CA THR A 97 3.32 -1.01 -3.84
C THR A 97 2.22 0.03 -3.70
N LEU A 98 2.41 1.02 -2.82
CA LEU A 98 1.45 2.11 -2.62
C LEU A 98 1.29 2.95 -3.89
N VAL A 99 2.39 3.33 -4.56
CA VAL A 99 2.36 4.09 -5.81
C VAL A 99 1.62 3.32 -6.89
N LEU A 100 1.93 2.03 -7.08
CA LEU A 100 1.26 1.17 -8.05
C LEU A 100 -0.23 1.07 -7.75
N TYR A 101 -0.59 0.84 -6.49
CA TYR A 101 -1.98 0.75 -6.05
C TYR A 101 -2.77 2.06 -6.27
N VAL A 102 -2.15 3.22 -6.02
CA VAL A 102 -2.75 4.53 -6.30
C VAL A 102 -2.89 4.76 -7.81
N ALA A 103 -1.84 4.44 -8.56
CA ALA A 103 -1.79 4.67 -10.00
C ALA A 103 -2.83 3.80 -10.73
N SER A 104 -2.89 2.51 -10.41
CA SER A 104 -3.88 1.58 -10.99
C SER A 104 -5.31 2.02 -10.70
N ALA A 105 -5.58 2.51 -9.49
CA ALA A 105 -6.89 3.05 -9.13
C ALA A 105 -7.26 4.30 -9.93
N ARG A 106 -6.30 5.23 -10.10
CA ARG A 106 -6.49 6.44 -10.90
C ARG A 106 -6.71 6.11 -12.38
N LEU A 107 -6.03 5.10 -12.90
CA LEU A 107 -6.20 4.62 -14.27
C LEU A 107 -7.58 3.97 -14.43
N ALA A 108 -7.98 3.08 -13.53
CA ALA A 108 -9.30 2.46 -13.55
C ALA A 108 -10.43 3.50 -13.48
N ALA A 109 -10.28 4.55 -12.66
CA ALA A 109 -11.27 5.62 -12.56
C ALA A 109 -11.49 6.41 -13.88
N ARG A 110 -10.54 6.37 -14.82
CA ARG A 110 -10.66 7.01 -16.13
C ARG A 110 -11.34 6.14 -17.18
N VAL A 111 -11.53 4.85 -16.90
CA VAL A 111 -12.08 3.88 -17.84
C VAL A 111 -13.48 3.49 -17.37
N ALA A 112 -14.51 3.83 -18.16
CA ALA A 112 -15.90 3.63 -17.76
C ALA A 112 -16.27 2.17 -17.43
N SER A 113 -15.58 1.20 -18.02
CA SER A 113 -15.79 -0.23 -17.78
C SER A 113 -15.00 -0.81 -16.59
N LEU A 114 -14.12 -0.03 -15.96
CA LEU A 114 -13.28 -0.50 -14.85
C LEU A 114 -13.72 0.12 -13.53
N GLU A 115 -13.71 -0.69 -12.48
CA GLU A 115 -13.99 -0.25 -11.12
C GLU A 115 -12.67 -0.03 -10.34
N PRO A 116 -12.45 1.15 -9.75
CA PRO A 116 -11.29 1.37 -8.90
C PRO A 116 -11.45 0.61 -7.58
N LEU A 117 -10.66 -0.45 -7.41
CA LEU A 117 -10.68 -1.35 -6.24
C LEU A 117 -9.86 -0.81 -5.05
N SER A 118 -9.60 0.50 -4.99
CA SER A 118 -8.62 1.06 -4.04
C SER A 118 -9.18 1.57 -2.71
N ARG A 119 -10.46 1.31 -2.43
CA ARG A 119 -11.17 1.94 -1.31
C ARG A 119 -11.33 0.97 -0.13
N VAL A 120 -10.83 1.41 1.02
CA VAL A 120 -11.05 0.78 2.33
C VAL A 120 -12.52 0.95 2.73
N GLY A 121 -13.14 -0.10 3.27
CA GLY A 121 -14.54 -0.07 3.74
C GLY A 121 -15.64 -0.05 2.67
N ASP A 122 -15.31 0.10 1.39
CA ASP A 122 -16.28 0.14 0.28
C ASP A 122 -16.54 -1.27 -0.28
N TYR A 123 -17.52 -1.96 0.32
CA TYR A 123 -17.95 -3.31 -0.07
C TYR A 123 -19.30 -3.32 -0.77
N GLU A 124 -19.96 -2.17 -0.85
CA GLU A 124 -21.27 -2.03 -1.48
C GLU A 124 -21.13 -1.74 -2.96
N ALA A 125 -22.17 -2.04 -3.73
CA ALA A 125 -22.30 -1.70 -5.14
C ALA A 125 -22.11 -0.19 -5.35
N ARG A 126 -21.55 0.20 -6.50
CA ARG A 126 -21.49 1.62 -6.86
C ARG A 126 -22.89 2.20 -6.94
N ARG A 127 -23.01 3.50 -6.61
CA ARG A 127 -24.18 4.27 -7.01
C ARG A 127 -24.26 4.27 -8.54
N ASP A 128 -25.44 3.97 -9.05
CA ASP A 128 -25.73 4.11 -10.46
C ASP A 128 -25.56 5.59 -10.85
N SER A 129 -24.78 5.84 -11.91
CA SER A 129 -24.50 7.20 -12.39
C SER A 129 -25.74 7.93 -12.94
N ALA A 130 -26.76 7.19 -13.40
CA ALA A 130 -27.99 7.76 -13.92
C ALA A 130 -29.01 8.05 -12.81
N THR A 131 -29.17 7.16 -11.85
CA THR A 131 -30.20 7.27 -10.81
C THR A 131 -29.68 7.78 -9.47
N GLY A 132 -28.36 7.77 -9.25
CA GLY A 132 -27.72 8.11 -7.98
C GLY A 132 -28.01 7.12 -6.84
N MET A 133 -28.82 6.09 -7.10
CA MET A 133 -29.20 5.09 -6.10
C MET A 133 -28.13 4.01 -5.96
N GLN A 134 -27.93 3.55 -4.73
CA GLN A 134 -27.03 2.45 -4.41
C GLN A 134 -27.86 1.19 -4.16
N PRO A 135 -27.84 0.19 -5.05
CA PRO A 135 -28.56 -1.04 -4.80
C PRO A 135 -27.91 -1.78 -3.61
N PRO A 136 -28.70 -2.39 -2.72
CA PRO A 136 -28.17 -3.18 -1.62
C PRO A 136 -27.38 -4.38 -2.17
N SER A 137 -26.15 -4.57 -1.70
CA SER A 137 -25.33 -5.69 -2.15
C SER A 137 -25.64 -6.95 -1.35
N SER A 138 -25.71 -8.10 -2.03
CA SER A 138 -25.76 -9.37 -1.34
C SER A 138 -24.42 -9.66 -0.62
N ASN A 139 -24.44 -10.52 0.40
CA ASN A 139 -23.21 -10.92 1.09
C ASN A 139 -22.18 -11.55 0.11
N GLY A 140 -22.64 -12.30 -0.90
CA GLY A 140 -21.76 -12.86 -1.93
C GLY A 140 -21.06 -11.79 -2.76
N GLN A 141 -21.76 -10.72 -3.14
CA GLN A 141 -21.17 -9.60 -3.87
C GLN A 141 -20.15 -8.83 -3.04
N ARG A 142 -20.42 -8.63 -1.74
CA ARG A 142 -19.48 -8.01 -0.80
C ARG A 142 -18.19 -8.83 -0.66
N VAL A 143 -18.30 -10.15 -0.54
CA VAL A 143 -17.15 -11.07 -0.48
C VAL A 143 -16.35 -11.05 -1.79
N LEU A 144 -17.02 -11.07 -2.93
CA LEU A 144 -16.35 -10.99 -4.24
C LEU A 144 -15.60 -9.68 -4.40
N ARG A 145 -16.19 -8.54 -3.98
CA ARG A 145 -15.52 -7.24 -3.97
C ARG A 145 -14.31 -7.25 -3.05
N TRP A 146 -14.44 -7.76 -1.83
CA TRP A 146 -13.31 -7.92 -0.90
C TRP A 146 -12.18 -8.74 -1.55
N ALA A 147 -12.51 -9.88 -2.17
CA ALA A 147 -11.52 -10.75 -2.82
C ALA A 147 -10.85 -10.07 -4.03
N ALA A 148 -11.59 -9.27 -4.81
CA ALA A 148 -11.05 -8.48 -5.90
C ALA A 148 -10.09 -7.41 -5.39
N GLN A 149 -10.44 -6.71 -4.30
CA GLN A 149 -9.56 -5.72 -3.66
C GLN A 149 -8.28 -6.36 -3.13
N VAL A 150 -8.37 -7.53 -2.48
CA VAL A 150 -7.22 -8.31 -2.02
C VAL A 150 -6.34 -8.73 -3.20
N THR A 151 -6.93 -9.31 -4.25
CA THR A 151 -6.21 -9.72 -5.46
C THR A 151 -5.50 -8.55 -6.12
N HIS A 152 -6.18 -7.40 -6.25
CA HIS A 152 -5.59 -6.19 -6.80
C HIS A 152 -4.39 -5.71 -5.96
N TRP A 153 -4.52 -5.75 -4.63
CA TRP A 153 -3.45 -5.38 -3.71
C TRP A 153 -2.25 -6.32 -3.82
N ILE A 154 -2.49 -7.63 -3.78
CA ILE A 154 -1.44 -8.65 -3.96
C ILE A 154 -0.77 -8.48 -5.31
N GLY A 155 -1.53 -8.25 -6.39
CA GLY A 155 -0.98 -8.01 -7.71
C GLY A 155 -0.03 -6.82 -7.75
N CYS A 156 -0.41 -5.69 -7.13
CA CYS A 156 0.47 -4.52 -7.01
C CYS A 156 1.74 -4.84 -6.22
N ALA A 157 1.60 -5.57 -5.11
CA ALA A 157 2.73 -5.99 -4.29
C ALA A 157 3.68 -6.90 -5.06
N LEU A 158 3.17 -7.90 -5.80
CA LEU A 158 3.99 -8.80 -6.61
C LEU A 158 4.80 -8.04 -7.67
N VAL A 159 4.18 -7.08 -8.36
CA VAL A 159 4.89 -6.24 -9.34
C VAL A 159 5.96 -5.40 -8.64
N ALA A 160 5.64 -4.80 -7.49
CA ALA A 160 6.62 -4.04 -6.71
C ALA A 160 7.81 -4.91 -6.28
N ARG A 161 7.56 -6.12 -5.76
CA ARG A 161 8.63 -7.06 -5.34
C ARG A 161 9.46 -7.56 -6.51
N ALA A 162 8.87 -7.76 -7.69
CA ALA A 162 9.64 -8.12 -8.87
C ALA A 162 10.63 -6.99 -9.26
N LEU A 163 10.17 -5.73 -9.24
CA LEU A 163 11.02 -4.56 -9.50
C LEU A 163 12.10 -4.39 -8.42
N GLU A 164 11.71 -4.54 -7.15
CA GLU A 164 12.61 -4.50 -6.00
C GLU A 164 13.68 -5.60 -6.08
N THR A 165 13.30 -6.82 -6.44
CA THR A 165 14.23 -7.94 -6.63
C THR A 165 15.25 -7.60 -7.71
N GLY A 166 14.80 -7.02 -8.83
CA GLY A 166 15.71 -6.53 -9.87
C GLY A 166 16.70 -5.48 -9.34
N LEU A 167 16.23 -4.58 -8.47
CA LEU A 167 17.08 -3.57 -7.82
C LEU A 167 18.06 -4.20 -6.82
N LEU A 168 17.64 -5.20 -6.04
CA LEU A 168 18.50 -5.95 -5.12
C LEU A 168 19.67 -6.60 -5.87
N PHE A 169 19.40 -7.23 -7.02
CA PHE A 169 20.46 -7.79 -7.87
C PHE A 169 21.35 -6.70 -8.48
N ALA A 170 20.79 -5.59 -8.94
CA ALA A 170 21.59 -4.47 -9.47
C ALA A 170 22.50 -3.84 -8.40
N LEU A 171 22.08 -3.87 -7.13
CA LEU A 171 22.80 -3.32 -5.99
C LEU A 171 23.51 -4.39 -5.16
N LEU A 172 23.70 -5.61 -5.68
CA LEU A 172 24.22 -6.74 -4.91
C LEU A 172 25.54 -6.39 -4.19
N HIS A 173 26.49 -5.81 -4.90
CA HIS A 173 27.80 -5.43 -4.34
C HIS A 173 27.75 -4.40 -3.21
N PRO A 174 27.10 -3.22 -3.37
CA PRO A 174 26.98 -2.29 -2.24
C PRO A 174 26.19 -2.89 -1.09
N LEU A 175 25.16 -3.71 -1.35
CA LEU A 175 24.37 -4.36 -0.31
C LEU A 175 25.15 -5.43 0.46
N MET A 176 26.08 -6.16 -0.18
CA MET A 176 27.01 -7.06 0.52
C MET A 176 27.84 -6.32 1.57
N ARG A 177 28.27 -5.09 1.28
CA ARG A 177 29.01 -4.26 2.25
C ARG A 177 28.13 -3.86 3.42
N VAL A 178 26.86 -3.54 3.17
CA VAL A 178 25.88 -3.25 4.21
C VAL A 178 25.64 -4.49 5.07
N ALA A 179 25.40 -5.66 4.47
CA ALA A 179 25.19 -6.92 5.19
C ALA A 179 26.39 -7.26 6.09
N ASN A 180 27.62 -7.16 5.57
CA ASN A 180 28.84 -7.34 6.36
C ASN A 180 28.94 -6.31 7.49
N GLY A 181 28.59 -5.05 7.22
CA GLY A 181 28.57 -3.96 8.20
C GLY A 181 27.45 -4.07 9.24
N LEU A 182 26.40 -4.85 9.00
CA LEU A 182 25.38 -5.18 10.00
C LEU A 182 25.82 -6.36 10.88
N GLY A 183 26.61 -7.28 10.30
CA GLY A 183 27.01 -8.51 10.95
C GLY A 183 28.27 -8.48 11.81
N TRP A 184 29.02 -7.37 11.79
CA TRP A 184 30.36 -7.26 12.37
C TRP A 184 30.46 -7.47 13.89
N TRP A 185 29.38 -7.24 14.64
CA TRP A 185 29.41 -7.18 16.10
C TRP A 185 29.09 -8.51 16.80
N ALA A 186 28.59 -9.52 16.07
CA ALA A 186 28.24 -10.80 16.66
C ALA A 186 29.41 -11.80 16.57
N CYS A 187 30.28 -11.80 17.58
CA CYS A 187 31.48 -12.63 17.63
C CYS A 187 31.32 -13.87 18.51
N THR A 188 30.39 -13.85 19.46
CA THR A 188 30.10 -14.96 20.39
C THR A 188 28.76 -15.63 20.07
N SER A 189 28.56 -16.87 20.55
CA SER A 189 27.30 -17.61 20.35
C SER A 189 26.09 -16.88 20.93
N GLY A 190 26.25 -16.20 22.07
CA GLY A 190 25.21 -15.37 22.67
C GLY A 190 24.85 -14.14 21.82
N GLU A 191 25.84 -13.46 21.26
CA GLU A 191 25.62 -12.31 20.38
C GLU A 191 24.99 -12.73 19.05
N VAL A 192 25.36 -13.90 18.50
CA VAL A 192 24.72 -14.45 17.29
C VAL A 192 23.23 -14.71 17.54
N LEU A 193 22.87 -15.29 18.69
CA LEU A 193 21.47 -15.51 19.05
C LEU A 193 20.72 -14.17 19.24
N ALA A 194 21.33 -13.20 19.93
CA ALA A 194 20.75 -11.87 20.10
C ALA A 194 20.53 -11.16 18.76
N LYS A 195 21.51 -11.26 17.85
CA LYS A 195 21.43 -10.72 16.49
C LYS A 195 20.30 -11.36 15.68
N GLN A 196 20.15 -12.68 15.74
CA GLN A 196 19.03 -13.37 15.09
C GLN A 196 17.68 -12.86 15.63
N TRP A 197 17.54 -12.68 16.95
CA TRP A 197 16.34 -12.09 17.55
C TRP A 197 16.07 -10.66 17.07
N ILE A 198 17.10 -9.82 17.03
CA ILE A 198 16.96 -8.42 16.61
C ILE A 198 16.57 -8.34 15.12
N ASN A 199 17.29 -9.05 14.26
CA ASN A 199 17.13 -8.96 12.80
C ASN A 199 15.87 -9.66 12.29
N LEU A 200 15.44 -10.75 12.92
CA LEU A 200 14.29 -11.55 12.46
C LEU A 200 12.97 -11.16 13.16
N MET A 201 13.02 -10.55 14.34
CA MET A 201 11.83 -10.25 15.13
C MET A 201 11.70 -8.78 15.49
N VAL A 202 12.66 -8.23 16.25
CA VAL A 202 12.49 -6.89 16.85
C VAL A 202 12.40 -5.79 15.79
N LEU A 203 13.34 -5.77 14.84
CA LEU A 203 13.38 -4.76 13.79
C LEU A 203 12.20 -4.92 12.81
N PRO A 204 11.90 -6.12 12.26
CA PRO A 204 10.74 -6.29 11.40
C PRO A 204 9.43 -5.88 12.05
N ILE A 205 9.17 -6.29 13.29
CA ILE A 205 7.93 -5.90 14.00
C ILE A 205 7.85 -4.38 14.19
N GLY A 206 8.96 -3.75 14.57
CA GLY A 206 9.01 -2.30 14.77
C GLY A 206 8.76 -1.51 13.49
N LEU A 207 9.40 -1.94 12.40
CA LEU A 207 9.25 -1.32 11.08
C LEU A 207 7.86 -1.57 10.49
N ASP A 208 7.33 -2.80 10.56
CA ASP A 208 5.96 -3.11 10.15
C ASP A 208 4.93 -2.25 10.90
N ALA A 209 5.13 -2.01 12.20
CA ALA A 209 4.24 -1.13 12.98
C ALA A 209 4.26 0.33 12.47
N ILE A 210 5.44 0.83 12.10
CA ILE A 210 5.59 2.16 11.47
C ILE A 210 4.92 2.15 10.10
N GLN A 211 5.19 1.13 9.29
CA GLN A 211 4.64 0.93 7.96
C GLN A 211 3.10 0.95 7.99
N PHE A 212 2.47 0.16 8.87
CA PHE A 212 1.02 0.14 9.03
C PHE A 212 0.47 1.51 9.42
N THR A 213 1.17 2.24 10.28
CA THR A 213 0.76 3.60 10.70
C THR A 213 0.79 4.57 9.50
N VAL A 214 1.85 4.51 8.68
CA VAL A 214 1.99 5.35 7.49
C VAL A 214 0.95 4.99 6.43
N GLN A 215 0.74 3.69 6.19
CA GLN A 215 -0.27 3.20 5.25
C GLN A 215 -1.66 3.68 5.66
N ASN A 216 -2.05 3.50 6.93
CA ASN A 216 -3.32 3.98 7.44
C ASN A 216 -3.49 5.49 7.23
N TYR A 217 -2.46 6.31 7.51
CA TYR A 217 -2.52 7.75 7.25
C TYR A 217 -2.74 8.09 5.75
N VAL A 218 -2.06 7.39 4.84
CA VAL A 218 -2.19 7.59 3.38
C VAL A 218 -3.56 7.15 2.85
N PHE A 219 -4.18 6.14 3.46
CA PHE A 219 -5.52 5.69 3.10
C PHE A 219 -6.62 6.53 3.77
N ASP A 220 -6.39 7.03 4.98
CA ASP A 220 -7.30 7.92 5.70
C ASP A 220 -7.35 9.33 5.10
N GLY A 221 -6.22 9.84 4.60
CA GLY A 221 -6.13 11.16 3.98
C GLY A 221 -6.87 11.28 2.64
N ARG A 222 -7.56 10.24 2.15
CA ARG A 222 -8.25 10.20 0.85
C ARG A 222 -9.78 10.34 0.94
N GLU A 223 -10.23 11.31 1.73
CA GLU A 223 -11.51 12.03 1.47
C GLU A 223 -11.55 12.73 0.08
N TRP A 224 -10.43 12.73 -0.66
CA TRP A 224 -10.22 13.39 -1.96
C TRP A 224 -11.21 13.01 -3.08
N ALA A 225 -11.93 11.89 -2.95
CA ALA A 225 -12.95 11.54 -3.95
C ALA A 225 -14.30 12.23 -3.70
N HIS A 226 -14.57 12.71 -2.48
CA HIS A 226 -15.75 13.54 -2.23
C HIS A 226 -15.56 14.95 -2.81
N ASP A 227 -14.34 15.47 -2.80
CA ASP A 227 -14.03 16.79 -3.35
C ASP A 227 -13.92 16.79 -4.88
N GLY A 228 -13.41 15.71 -5.50
CA GLY A 228 -13.36 15.60 -6.96
C GLY A 228 -14.74 15.47 -7.61
N GLU A 229 -15.67 14.77 -6.97
CA GLU A 229 -17.05 14.66 -7.44
C GLU A 229 -17.85 15.94 -7.16
N GLN A 230 -17.57 16.66 -6.06
CA GLN A 230 -18.13 17.99 -5.82
C GLN A 230 -17.52 19.07 -6.73
N ALA A 231 -16.23 19.00 -7.08
CA ALA A 231 -15.58 19.92 -8.00
C ALA A 231 -16.05 19.72 -9.45
N SER A 232 -16.26 18.46 -9.87
CA SER A 232 -16.88 18.15 -11.16
C SER A 232 -18.34 18.62 -11.22
N LYS A 233 -19.13 18.41 -10.15
CA LYS A 233 -20.50 18.92 -10.04
C LYS A 233 -20.58 20.45 -9.96
N ARG A 234 -19.61 21.13 -9.35
CA ARG A 234 -19.51 22.61 -9.36
C ARG A 234 -19.07 23.16 -10.72
N SER A 235 -18.21 22.45 -11.45
CA SER A 235 -17.80 22.82 -12.80
C SER A 235 -18.95 22.65 -13.80
N SER A 236 -19.81 21.63 -13.65
CA SER A 236 -20.98 21.45 -14.50
C SER A 236 -22.16 22.35 -14.12
N ALA A 237 -22.31 22.71 -12.84
CA ALA A 237 -23.39 23.59 -12.36
C ALA A 237 -23.17 25.08 -12.67
N ASN A 238 -21.93 25.52 -12.92
CA ASN A 238 -21.61 26.90 -13.31
C ASN A 238 -21.57 27.14 -14.83
N THR A 239 -21.97 26.16 -15.64
CA THR A 239 -22.20 26.36 -17.08
C THR A 239 -23.70 26.50 -17.32
N GLU A 240 -24.30 27.57 -16.78
CA GLU A 240 -25.62 27.99 -17.27
C GLU A 240 -25.45 28.49 -18.72
N PRO A 241 -26.32 28.10 -19.66
CA PRO A 241 -26.37 28.75 -20.94
C PRO A 241 -26.79 30.21 -20.71
N ILE A 242 -25.93 31.16 -21.09
CA ILE A 242 -26.30 32.57 -21.20
C ILE A 242 -27.42 32.64 -22.26
N ILE A 243 -28.67 32.60 -21.80
CA ILE A 243 -29.82 32.99 -22.62
C ILE A 243 -29.76 34.51 -22.71
N LEU A 244 -29.23 35.00 -23.83
CA LEU A 244 -29.33 36.41 -24.23
C LEU A 244 -30.80 36.73 -24.52
N GLU A 245 -31.54 37.16 -23.49
CA GLU A 245 -32.78 37.91 -23.70
C GLU A 245 -32.42 39.32 -24.19
N THR A 246 -32.40 39.50 -25.51
CA THR A 246 -32.46 40.84 -26.12
C THR A 246 -33.89 41.37 -26.02
N SER A 247 -34.18 42.05 -24.91
CA SER A 247 -35.28 43.01 -24.80
C SER A 247 -34.91 44.27 -25.58
N ALA A 248 -35.50 44.44 -26.77
CA ALA A 248 -35.49 45.70 -27.50
C ALA A 248 -36.79 46.46 -27.17
N ALA A 249 -36.73 47.31 -26.13
CA ALA A 249 -37.66 48.40 -25.96
C ALA A 249 -37.12 49.64 -26.71
N SER A 250 -37.82 50.08 -27.76
CA SER A 250 -37.57 51.36 -28.43
C SER A 250 -38.80 52.22 -28.35
N THR A 251 -38.72 53.22 -27.48
CA THR A 251 -39.65 54.33 -27.28
C THR A 251 -39.49 55.38 -28.39
N ALA A 252 -40.57 55.71 -29.10
CA ALA A 252 -40.81 57.00 -29.77
C ALA A 252 -42.28 57.02 -30.24
N ALA A 253 -43.07 58.08 -30.25
CA ALA A 253 -43.18 59.40 -29.62
C ALA A 253 -44.64 59.83 -29.96
N PRO A 254 -45.31 60.69 -29.17
CA PRO A 254 -46.65 61.17 -29.50
C PRO A 254 -46.56 62.45 -30.36
N ILE A 255 -47.33 62.53 -31.45
CA ILE A 255 -47.65 63.80 -32.11
C ILE A 255 -49.16 63.82 -32.39
N ALA A 256 -49.74 64.96 -32.05
CA ALA A 256 -51.15 65.31 -32.02
C ALA A 256 -51.70 65.77 -33.38
N GLU A 257 -53.00 66.10 -33.37
CA GLU A 257 -53.80 66.83 -34.38
C GLU A 257 -54.16 66.02 -35.63
N GLN A 258 -55.42 65.89 -36.10
CA GLN A 258 -56.69 66.62 -35.94
C GLN A 258 -57.86 65.65 -36.11
#